data_AF-A0A558AWK8-F1
#
_entry.id   AF-A0A558AWK8-F1
#
_cell.length_a   1.000
_cell.length_b   1.000
_cell.length_c   1.000
_cell.angle_alpha   90.00
_cell.angle_beta   90.00
_cell.angle_gamma   90.00
#
_symmetry.space_group_name_H-M   'P 1'
#
loop_
_entity.id
_entity.type
_entity.pdbx_description
1 polymer ?
#
loop_
_entity_poly.entity_id
_entity_poly.type
_entity_poly.pdbx_seq_one_letter_code
_entity_poly.pdbx_strand_id
1 'polypeptide(L)'
;MLPDLRVCFVGDSFVAGVGDPEHLGWAGRVAARTHRSGPPLTAYNLGIRRNTSDDVLGRWRAECLPRFPHGCTSAIALSFGVNDTMVEGGRRRVPADRSAANLVTLLDEIPSATGPVLVIGPVPVADE
;
A
#
# COMPACT_ATOMS: atom_id res chain seq x y z
N MET A 1 6.81 -9.36 -26.44
CA MET A 1 5.92 -8.46 -25.68
C MET A 1 6.64 -8.06 -24.41
N LEU A 2 6.62 -6.78 -24.04
CA LEU A 2 7.06 -6.36 -22.72
C LEU A 2 6.10 -6.97 -21.68
N PRO A 3 6.58 -7.42 -20.51
CA PRO A 3 5.71 -7.96 -19.47
C PRO A 3 4.70 -6.91 -19.00
N ASP A 4 3.41 -7.27 -18.91
CA ASP A 4 2.36 -6.44 -18.31
C ASP A 4 2.53 -6.46 -16.79
N LEU A 5 3.37 -5.57 -16.27
CA LEU A 5 3.61 -5.40 -14.85
C LEU A 5 2.57 -4.46 -14.23
N ARG A 6 1.84 -4.94 -13.23
CA ARG A 6 0.82 -4.17 -12.50
C ARG A 6 1.14 -4.12 -11.03
N VAL A 7 1.20 -2.92 -10.48
CA VAL A 7 1.58 -2.69 -9.08
C VAL A 7 0.46 -1.98 -8.34
N CYS A 8 -0.04 -2.60 -7.28
CA CYS A 8 -0.95 -1.95 -6.34
C CYS A 8 -0.15 -1.36 -5.17
N PHE A 9 -0.25 -0.05 -4.97
CA PHE A 9 0.30 0.65 -3.81
C PHE A 9 -0.84 0.82 -2.79
N VAL A 10 -0.82 0.08 -1.69
CA VAL A 10 -1.91 0.02 -0.72
C VAL A 10 -1.48 0.63 0.60
N GLY A 11 -2.31 1.51 1.14
CA GLY A 11 -1.99 2.14 2.41
C GLY A 11 -2.86 3.33 2.76
N ASP A 12 -2.24 4.30 3.41
CA ASP A 12 -2.92 5.48 3.94
C ASP A 12 -2.66 6.76 3.11
N SER A 13 -2.74 7.92 3.77
CA SER A 13 -2.46 9.24 3.19
C SER A 13 -1.08 9.37 2.55
N PHE A 14 -0.05 8.69 3.08
CA PHE A 14 1.30 8.77 2.53
C PHE A 14 1.40 8.05 1.19
N VAL A 15 0.73 6.90 1.07
CA VAL A 15 0.57 6.20 -0.21
C VAL A 15 -0.24 7.06 -1.17
N ALA A 16 -1.33 7.67 -0.70
CA ALA A 16 -2.17 8.55 -1.52
C ALA A 16 -1.45 9.82 -2.02
N GLY A 17 -0.28 10.17 -1.47
CA GLY A 17 0.46 11.37 -1.86
C GLY A 17 -0.20 12.66 -1.34
N VAL A 18 -0.89 12.60 -0.21
CA VAL A 18 -1.57 13.77 0.35
C VAL A 18 -0.57 14.88 0.68
N GLY A 19 -0.86 16.10 0.23
CA GLY A 19 -0.01 17.27 0.43
C GLY A 19 1.04 17.48 -0.68
N ASP A 20 1.18 16.55 -1.61
CA ASP A 20 2.03 16.73 -2.78
C ASP A 20 1.34 17.63 -3.82
N PRO A 21 1.88 18.82 -4.15
CA PRO A 21 1.28 19.71 -5.16
C PRO A 21 1.29 19.12 -6.57
N GLU A 22 2.15 18.13 -6.83
CA GLU A 22 2.19 17.44 -8.12
C GLU A 22 1.20 16.25 -8.19
N HIS A 23 0.51 15.93 -7.09
CA HIS A 23 -0.41 14.80 -6.98
C HIS A 23 0.18 13.44 -7.40
N LEU A 24 1.49 13.25 -7.24
CA LEU A 24 2.18 12.00 -7.55
C LEU A 24 2.41 11.14 -6.30
N GLY A 25 2.68 11.77 -5.16
CA GLY A 25 3.23 11.10 -3.98
C GLY A 25 4.56 10.40 -4.27
N TRP A 26 5.01 9.55 -3.35
CA TRP A 26 6.19 8.71 -3.59
C TRP A 26 5.86 7.58 -4.58
N ALA A 27 4.65 7.03 -4.51
CA ALA A 27 4.21 5.92 -5.36
C ALA A 27 4.24 6.30 -6.86
N GLY A 28 3.68 7.46 -7.22
CA GLY A 28 3.70 7.98 -8.58
C GLY A 28 5.12 8.33 -9.06
N ARG A 29 5.97 8.89 -8.19
CA ARG A 29 7.37 9.17 -8.54
C ARG A 29 8.20 7.91 -8.78
N VAL A 30 8.00 6.86 -7.97
CA VAL A 30 8.62 5.55 -8.19
C VAL A 30 8.11 4.95 -9.51
N ALA A 31 6.80 4.96 -9.75
CA ALA A 31 6.22 4.46 -10.99
C ALA A 31 6.79 5.17 -12.23
N ALA A 32 6.84 6.51 -12.20
CA ALA A 32 7.40 7.31 -13.28
C ALA A 32 8.90 7.06 -13.51
N ARG A 33 9.68 6.88 -12.43
CA ARG A 33 11.10 6.53 -12.53
C ARG A 33 11.28 5.14 -13.15
N THR A 34 10.54 4.14 -12.67
CA THR A 34 10.62 2.77 -13.18
C THR A 34 10.21 2.68 -14.65
N HIS A 35 9.16 3.40 -15.06
CA HIS A 35 8.76 3.45 -16.47
C HIS A 35 9.86 4.05 -17.37
N ARG A 36 10.62 5.05 -16.90
CA ARG A 36 11.70 5.68 -17.66
C ARG A 36 12.96 4.83 -17.76
N SER A 37 13.28 4.02 -16.74
CA SER A 37 14.56 3.30 -16.64
C SER A 37 14.44 1.78 -16.62
N GLY A 38 13.24 1.24 -16.82
CA GLY A 38 12.93 -0.18 -16.64
C GLY A 38 11.67 -0.58 -17.41
N PRO A 39 10.98 -1.66 -17.00
CA PRO A 39 9.76 -2.08 -17.67
C PRO A 39 8.63 -1.04 -17.47
N PRO A 40 7.79 -0.80 -18.49
CA PRO A 40 6.57 -0.05 -18.27
C PRO A 40 5.69 -0.79 -17.26
N LEU A 41 5.09 -0.05 -16.34
CA LEU A 41 4.19 -0.62 -15.33
C LEU A 41 2.88 0.16 -15.26
N THR A 42 1.81 -0.55 -14.95
CA THR A 42 0.52 0.04 -14.58
C THR A 42 0.50 0.20 -13.06
N ALA A 43 0.47 1.45 -12.60
CA ALA A 43 0.41 1.77 -11.18
C ALA A 43 -1.03 2.02 -10.73
N TYR A 44 -1.46 1.34 -9.68
CA TYR A 44 -2.71 1.61 -8.99
C TYR A 44 -2.41 2.17 -7.61
N ASN A 45 -2.68 3.47 -7.42
CA ASN A 45 -2.62 4.09 -6.10
C ASN A 45 -3.92 3.77 -5.34
N LEU A 46 -3.81 3.02 -4.25
CA LEU A 46 -4.89 2.58 -3.37
C LEU A 46 -4.68 3.11 -1.95
N GLY A 47 -4.08 4.29 -1.82
CA GLY A 47 -3.97 5.01 -0.56
C GLY A 47 -5.30 5.68 -0.18
N ILE A 48 -5.73 5.53 1.06
CA ILE A 48 -6.93 6.19 1.60
C ILE A 48 -6.56 6.94 2.88
N ARG A 49 -6.90 8.23 2.95
CA ARG A 49 -6.63 9.05 4.15
C ARG A 49 -7.21 8.41 5.40
N ARG A 50 -6.45 8.49 6.49
CA ARG A 50 -6.79 7.98 7.84
C ARG A 50 -6.92 6.46 7.97
N ASN A 51 -6.70 5.67 6.91
CA ASN A 51 -6.79 4.21 7.01
C ASN A 51 -5.73 3.63 7.95
N THR A 52 -6.19 2.75 8.83
CA THR A 52 -5.37 1.92 9.71
C THR A 52 -5.06 0.57 9.04
N SER A 53 -4.27 -0.28 9.70
CA SER A 53 -4.10 -1.68 9.29
C SER A 53 -5.42 -2.48 9.26
N ASP A 54 -6.37 -2.20 10.17
CA ASP A 54 -7.70 -2.84 10.14
C ASP A 54 -8.45 -2.48 8.85
N ASP A 55 -8.43 -1.20 8.47
CA ASP A 55 -9.09 -0.73 7.25
C ASP A 55 -8.44 -1.34 5.99
N VAL A 56 -7.10 -1.37 5.97
CA VAL A 56 -6.33 -1.95 4.86
C VAL A 56 -6.62 -3.45 4.73
N LEU A 57 -6.58 -4.20 5.83
CA LEU A 57 -6.90 -5.63 5.86
C LEU A 57 -8.34 -5.88 5.34
N GLY A 58 -9.30 -5.04 5.73
CA GLY A 58 -10.69 -5.18 5.31
C GLY A 58 -10.96 -4.95 3.81
N ARG A 59 -10.07 -4.28 3.08
CA ARG A 59 -10.33 -3.86 1.69
C ARG A 59 -9.34 -4.35 0.65
N TRP A 60 -8.11 -4.71 1.05
CA TRP A 60 -7.01 -4.94 0.11
C TRP A 60 -7.38 -5.95 -0.99
N ARG A 61 -8.08 -7.03 -0.63
CA ARG A 61 -8.44 -8.12 -1.55
C ARG A 61 -9.42 -7.66 -2.62
N ALA A 62 -10.48 -6.98 -2.20
CA ALA A 62 -11.54 -6.49 -3.09
C ALA A 62 -11.00 -5.44 -4.07
N GLU A 63 -9.97 -4.69 -3.67
CA GLU A 63 -9.34 -3.71 -4.54
C GLU A 63 -8.24 -4.32 -5.42
N CYS A 64 -7.33 -5.12 -4.88
CA CYS A 64 -6.14 -5.58 -5.62
C CYS A 64 -6.50 -6.65 -6.66
N LEU A 65 -7.33 -7.65 -6.32
CA LEU A 65 -7.55 -8.79 -7.20
C LEU A 65 -8.17 -8.42 -8.57
N PRO A 66 -9.16 -7.51 -8.66
CA PRO A 66 -9.67 -7.06 -9.96
C PRO A 66 -8.64 -6.36 -10.86
N ARG A 67 -7.52 -5.90 -10.29
CA ARG A 67 -6.42 -5.25 -11.01
C ARG A 67 -5.39 -6.23 -11.54
N PHE A 68 -5.48 -7.51 -11.16
CA PHE A 68 -4.56 -8.59 -11.52
C PHE A 68 -5.25 -9.68 -12.38
N PRO A 69 -5.68 -9.36 -13.62
CA PRO A 69 -6.25 -10.37 -14.51
C PRO A 69 -5.21 -11.41 -14.91
N HIS A 70 -5.68 -12.56 -15.40
CA HIS A 70 -4.80 -13.60 -15.91
C HIS A 70 -3.81 -13.08 -16.97
N GLY A 71 -2.55 -13.51 -16.87
CA GLY A 71 -1.49 -13.18 -17.82
C GLY A 71 -0.67 -11.93 -17.49
N CYS A 72 -1.05 -11.14 -16.48
CA CYS A 72 -0.21 -10.05 -15.98
C CYS A 72 0.76 -10.52 -14.90
N THR A 73 1.88 -9.82 -14.75
CA THR A 73 2.74 -9.91 -13.57
C THR A 73 2.23 -8.91 -12.55
N SER A 74 1.78 -9.39 -11.39
CA SER A 74 1.24 -8.55 -10.31
C SER A 74 2.25 -8.35 -9.18
N ALA A 75 2.23 -7.19 -8.55
CA ALA A 75 3.01 -6.90 -7.34
C ALA A 75 2.22 -5.98 -6.42
N ILE A 76 2.53 -6.03 -5.12
CA ILE A 76 1.90 -5.20 -4.09
C ILE A 76 2.98 -4.47 -3.30
N ALA A 77 2.79 -3.18 -3.07
CA ALA A 77 3.58 -2.39 -2.13
C ALA A 77 2.66 -1.89 -1.01
N LEU A 78 2.92 -2.36 0.21
CA LEU A 78 2.15 -2.05 1.42
C LEU A 78 2.87 -0.95 2.21
N SER A 79 2.13 0.08 2.63
CA SER A 79 2.64 1.07 3.59
C SER A 79 1.50 1.64 4.43
N PHE A 80 1.44 1.24 5.69
CA PHE A 80 0.42 1.66 6.66
C PHE A 80 0.98 1.57 8.08
N GLY A 81 0.19 1.99 9.07
CA GLY A 81 0.53 1.87 10.49
C GLY A 81 0.66 3.20 11.22
N VAL A 82 0.86 4.32 10.51
CA VAL A 82 0.86 5.65 11.17
C VAL A 82 -0.49 5.93 11.83
N ASN A 83 -1.58 5.62 11.14
CA ASN A 83 -2.91 5.83 11.69
C ASN A 83 -3.25 4.88 12.84
N ASP A 84 -2.58 3.74 12.95
CA ASP A 84 -2.75 2.79 14.05
C ASP A 84 -2.26 3.39 15.37
N THR A 85 -1.13 4.11 15.33
CA THR A 85 -0.49 4.71 16.49
C THR A 85 -1.19 5.96 17.01
N MET A 86 -2.05 6.59 16.19
CA MET A 86 -2.81 7.78 16.59
C MET A 86 -3.69 7.49 17.80
N VAL A 87 -3.70 8.40 18.77
CA VAL A 87 -4.51 8.28 20.00
C VAL A 87 -5.83 9.02 19.82
N GLU A 88 -6.95 8.30 19.91
CA GLU A 88 -8.30 8.85 19.88
C GLU A 88 -9.05 8.36 21.14
N GLY A 89 -9.56 9.29 21.95
CA GLY A 89 -10.25 8.94 23.20
C GLY A 89 -9.36 8.21 24.22
N GLY A 90 -8.09 8.60 24.32
CA GLY A 90 -7.13 8.05 25.30
C GLY A 90 -6.54 6.68 24.96
N ARG A 91 -6.85 6.13 23.78
CA ARG A 91 -6.32 4.85 23.29
C ARG A 91 -5.83 4.97 21.86
N ARG A 92 -4.83 4.16 21.52
CA ARG A 92 -4.43 3.97 20.11
C ARG A 92 -5.62 3.47 19.30
N ARG A 93 -5.74 3.94 18.06
CA ARG A 93 -6.79 3.49 17.12
C ARG A 93 -6.67 1.98 16.86
N VAL A 94 -5.44 1.47 16.71
CA VAL A 94 -5.15 0.03 16.63
C VAL A 94 -3.95 -0.31 17.54
N PRO A 95 -4.09 -1.26 18.48
CA PRO A 95 -2.97 -1.77 19.28
C PRO A 95 -1.84 -2.34 18.41
N ALA A 96 -0.60 -2.26 18.90
CA ALA A 96 0.59 -2.62 18.10
C ALA A 96 0.64 -4.11 17.74
N ASP A 97 0.27 -4.98 18.67
CA ASP A 97 0.12 -6.42 18.48
C ASP A 97 -0.93 -6.74 17.40
N ARG A 98 -2.07 -6.03 17.43
CA ARG A 98 -3.10 -6.15 16.40
C ARG A 98 -2.63 -5.64 15.04
N SER A 99 -1.90 -4.52 14.99
CA SER A 99 -1.33 -3.98 13.76
C SER A 99 -0.37 -4.98 13.09
N ALA A 100 0.50 -5.60 13.90
CA ALA A 100 1.40 -6.66 13.43
C ALA A 100 0.62 -7.90 12.97
N ALA A 101 -0.39 -8.33 13.72
CA ALA A 101 -1.25 -9.46 13.33
C ALA A 101 -1.97 -9.20 12.00
N ASN A 102 -2.50 -7.98 11.79
CA ASN A 102 -3.13 -7.59 10.54
C ASN A 102 -2.18 -7.67 9.34
N LEU A 103 -0.92 -7.25 9.50
CA LEU A 103 0.10 -7.41 8.46
C LEU A 103 0.36 -8.89 8.16
N VAL A 104 0.51 -9.74 9.18
CA VAL A 104 0.71 -11.18 9.00
C VAL A 104 -0.47 -11.80 8.25
N THR A 105 -1.70 -11.54 8.69
CA THR A 105 -2.91 -12.04 8.03
C THR A 105 -2.97 -11.58 6.57
N LEU A 106 -2.69 -10.31 6.29
CA LEU A 106 -2.69 -9.80 4.92
C LEU A 106 -1.65 -10.54 4.06
N LEU A 107 -0.42 -10.74 4.56
CA LEU A 107 0.63 -11.46 3.84
C LEU A 107 0.25 -12.93 3.60
N ASP A 108 -0.39 -13.58 4.57
CA ASP A 108 -0.86 -14.98 4.46
C ASP A 108 -2.02 -15.12 3.46
N GLU A 109 -2.88 -14.11 3.32
CA GLU A 109 -4.02 -14.14 2.39
C GLU A 109 -3.64 -13.80 0.94
N ILE A 110 -2.47 -13.21 0.69
CA ILE A 110 -2.02 -12.89 -0.67
C ILE A 110 -1.78 -14.19 -1.45
N PRO A 111 -2.43 -14.38 -2.62
CA PRO A 111 -2.23 -15.58 -3.42
C PRO A 111 -0.76 -15.74 -3.80
N SER A 112 -0.23 -16.96 -3.72
CA SER A 112 1.15 -17.29 -4.13
C SER A 112 1.47 -16.98 -5.60
N ALA A 113 0.45 -16.88 -6.44
CA ALA A 113 0.58 -16.44 -7.84
C ALA A 113 0.78 -14.93 -7.99
N THR A 114 0.55 -14.15 -6.92
CA THR A 114 0.94 -12.74 -6.86
C THR A 114 2.45 -12.69 -6.82
N GLY A 115 3.05 -11.82 -7.62
CA GLY A 115 4.49 -11.59 -7.58
C GLY A 115 4.94 -10.89 -6.29
N PRO A 116 6.04 -10.14 -6.32
CA PRO A 116 6.64 -9.57 -5.12
C PRO A 116 5.65 -8.74 -4.29
N VAL A 117 5.70 -8.96 -2.97
CA VAL A 117 5.03 -8.13 -1.96
C VAL A 117 6.10 -7.39 -1.18
N LEU A 118 6.07 -6.06 -1.21
CA LEU A 118 6.99 -5.20 -0.48
C LEU A 118 6.26 -4.52 0.67
N VAL A 119 6.87 -4.52 1.85
CA VAL A 119 6.38 -3.78 3.03
C VAL A 119 7.31 -2.60 3.25
N ILE A 120 6.75 -1.40 3.23
CA ILE A 120 7.47 -0.13 3.39
C ILE A 120 7.07 0.43 4.75
N GLY A 121 8.06 0.56 5.63
CA GLY A 121 7.86 1.05 6.98
C GLY A 121 7.20 2.43 7.01
N PRO A 122 6.45 2.74 8.09
CA PRO A 122 5.82 4.05 8.25
C PRO A 122 6.87 5.15 8.27
N VAL A 123 6.52 6.30 7.68
CA VAL A 123 7.38 7.48 7.72
C VAL A 123 7.41 8.09 9.13
N PRO A 124 8.51 8.74 9.53
CA PRO A 124 8.54 9.52 10.77
C PRO A 124 7.44 10.58 10.76
N VAL A 125 6.67 10.62 11.84
CA VAL A 125 5.72 11.69 12.12
C VAL A 125 6.18 12.34 13.41
N ALA A 126 6.32 13.66 13.41
CA ALA A 126 6.68 14.38 14.63
C ALA A 126 5.53 14.22 15.65
N ASP A 127 5.88 13.87 16.88
CA ASP A 127 4.98 14.06 18.01
C ASP A 127 4.81 15.58 18.22
N GLU A 128 3.57 16.05 18.43
CA GLU A 128 3.32 17.42 18.90
C GLU A 128 3.79 17.60 20.35
#